data_AF-A0A1H3PM89-F1
#
_entry.id   AF-A0A1H3PM89-F1
#
_cell.length_a   1.000
_cell.length_b   1.000
_cell.length_c   1.000
_cell.angle_alpha   90.00
_cell.angle_beta   90.00
_cell.angle_gamma   90.00
#
_symmetry.space_group_name_H-M   'P 1'
#
loop_
_entity.id
_entity.type
_entity.pdbx_description
1 polymer ?
#
loop_
_entity_poly.entity_id
_entity_poly.type
_entity_poly.pdbx_seq_one_letter_code
_entity_poly.pdbx_strand_id
1 'polypeptide(L)'
;MSPMSPHNQQAYRALRAYLTYLLANQRDKALSEVPLLFRASVELFMQGKTMYADAADQPIIYAHDLAAWAYQVIYVSGLEYPLPLAAVDVDCLRRAMEG
;
A
#
# COMPACT_ATOMS: atom_id res chain seq x y z
N MET A 1 -11.61 -25.39 -2.13
CA MET A 1 -11.00 -24.17 -2.66
C MET A 1 -10.11 -24.57 -3.83
N SER A 2 -10.35 -24.04 -5.02
CA SER A 2 -9.43 -24.27 -6.16
C SER A 2 -8.08 -23.63 -5.86
N PRO A 3 -6.95 -24.24 -6.25
CA PRO A 3 -5.64 -23.65 -6.08
C PRO A 3 -5.55 -22.30 -6.82
N MET A 4 -4.95 -21.30 -6.17
CA MET A 4 -4.75 -19.98 -6.75
C MET A 4 -3.85 -20.07 -7.98
N SER A 5 -4.20 -19.35 -9.06
CA SER A 5 -3.37 -19.32 -10.28
C SER A 5 -1.95 -18.81 -9.97
N PRO A 6 -0.93 -19.21 -10.75
CA PRO A 6 0.44 -18.70 -10.57
C PRO A 6 0.52 -17.17 -10.56
N HIS A 7 -0.25 -16.51 -11.43
CA HIS A 7 -0.39 -15.06 -11.46
C HIS A 7 -0.91 -14.49 -10.14
N ASN A 8 -2.01 -15.04 -9.62
CA ASN A 8 -2.59 -14.57 -8.37
C ASN A 8 -1.62 -14.80 -7.19
N GLN A 9 -0.87 -15.91 -7.19
CA GLN A 9 0.16 -16.17 -6.17
C GLN A 9 1.27 -15.13 -6.23
N GLN A 10 1.71 -14.75 -7.42
CA GLN A 10 2.70 -13.70 -7.60
C GLN A 10 2.17 -12.33 -7.13
N ALA A 11 0.95 -11.96 -7.52
CA ALA A 11 0.28 -10.75 -7.07
C ALA A 11 0.18 -10.68 -5.54
N TYR A 12 -0.26 -11.76 -4.90
CA TYR A 12 -0.35 -11.84 -3.44
C TYR A 12 1.02 -11.68 -2.76
N ARG A 13 2.07 -12.34 -3.29
CA ARG A 13 3.44 -12.18 -2.77
C ARG A 13 3.94 -10.74 -2.92
N ALA A 14 3.67 -10.10 -4.05
CA ALA A 14 4.06 -8.71 -4.30
C ALA A 14 3.34 -7.74 -3.35
N LEU A 15 2.04 -7.91 -3.13
CA LEU A 15 1.27 -7.12 -2.16
C LEU A 15 1.84 -7.25 -0.75
N ARG A 16 2.08 -8.49 -0.29
CA ARG A 16 2.66 -8.73 1.03
C ARG A 16 4.07 -8.17 1.16
N ALA A 17 4.88 -8.25 0.12
CA ALA A 17 6.23 -7.67 0.10
C ALA A 17 6.17 -6.14 0.23
N TYR A 18 5.30 -5.47 -0.52
CA TYR A 18 5.11 -4.03 -0.46
C TYR A 18 4.66 -3.57 0.95
N LEU A 19 3.66 -4.22 1.53
CA LEU A 19 3.19 -3.89 2.88
C LEU A 19 4.29 -4.12 3.94
N THR A 20 5.03 -5.21 3.82
CA THR A 20 6.19 -5.48 4.70
C THR A 20 7.29 -4.42 4.52
N TYR A 21 7.53 -3.99 3.29
CA TYR A 21 8.50 -2.94 2.99
C TYR A 21 8.14 -1.63 3.70
N LEU A 22 6.87 -1.22 3.69
CA LEU A 22 6.41 -0.02 4.38
C LEU A 22 6.63 -0.08 5.90
N LEU A 23 6.50 -1.27 6.51
CA LEU A 23 6.80 -1.47 7.93
C LEU A 23 8.29 -1.34 8.24
N ALA A 24 9.14 -1.84 7.35
CA ALA A 24 10.59 -1.89 7.55
C ALA A 24 11.32 -0.60 7.12
N ASN A 25 10.80 0.10 6.12
CA ASN A 25 11.42 1.29 5.51
C ASN A 25 10.51 2.49 5.70
N GLN A 26 10.52 3.03 6.92
CA GLN A 26 9.71 4.17 7.30
C GLN A 26 10.24 5.44 6.63
N ARG A 27 9.57 5.84 5.55
CA ARG A 27 9.78 7.11 4.85
C ARG A 27 8.44 7.74 4.56
N ASP A 28 8.41 9.06 4.68
CA ASP A 28 7.27 9.85 4.21
C ASP A 28 7.12 9.63 2.70
N LYS A 29 5.87 9.52 2.23
CA LYS A 29 5.58 9.33 0.81
C LYS A 29 4.48 10.29 0.39
N ALA A 30 4.62 10.85 -0.80
CA ALA A 30 3.51 11.52 -1.43
C ALA A 30 2.39 10.50 -1.71
N LEU A 31 1.15 10.94 -1.60
CA LEU A 31 -0.02 10.12 -1.91
C LEU A 31 0.01 9.60 -3.36
N SER A 32 0.66 10.35 -4.26
CA SER A 32 0.89 9.97 -5.66
C SER A 32 1.86 8.79 -5.82
N GLU A 33 2.77 8.58 -4.86
CA GLU A 33 3.72 7.45 -4.82
C GLU A 33 3.09 6.17 -4.25
N VAL A 34 1.97 6.28 -3.55
CA VAL A 34 1.18 5.11 -3.12
C VAL A 34 0.58 4.45 -4.37
N PRO A 35 0.79 3.13 -4.58
CA PRO A 35 0.19 2.39 -5.67
C PRO A 35 -1.32 2.62 -5.73
N LEU A 36 -1.83 2.85 -6.95
CA LEU A 36 -3.24 3.21 -7.21
C LEU A 36 -4.24 2.28 -6.52
N LEU A 37 -3.93 0.98 -6.46
CA LEU A 37 -4.79 -0.04 -5.85
C LEU A 37 -4.98 0.15 -4.32
N PHE A 38 -4.10 0.88 -3.66
CA PHE A 38 -4.16 1.16 -2.23
C PHE A 38 -4.59 2.59 -1.90
N ARG A 39 -4.60 3.50 -2.88
CA ARG A 39 -4.78 4.93 -2.64
C ARG A 39 -6.07 5.24 -1.88
N ALA A 40 -7.19 4.68 -2.30
CA ALA A 40 -8.48 4.88 -1.62
C ALA A 40 -8.50 4.35 -0.16
N SER A 41 -7.85 3.20 0.08
CA SER A 41 -7.76 2.62 1.44
C SER A 41 -6.87 3.45 2.35
N VAL A 42 -5.77 3.98 1.81
CA VAL A 42 -4.88 4.92 2.53
C VAL A 42 -5.59 6.25 2.79
N GLU A 43 -6.27 6.82 1.80
CA GLU A 43 -7.06 8.05 1.96
C GLU A 43 -8.13 7.89 3.04
N LEU A 44 -8.84 6.76 3.05
CA LEU A 44 -9.82 6.42 4.07
C LEU A 44 -9.17 6.34 5.46
N PHE A 45 -8.01 5.67 5.57
CA PHE A 45 -7.25 5.58 6.83
C PHE A 45 -6.73 6.93 7.33
N MET A 46 -6.50 7.88 6.42
CA MET A 46 -6.07 9.24 6.74
C MET A 46 -7.24 10.17 7.09
N GLN A 47 -8.50 9.75 6.95
CA GLN A 47 -9.64 10.59 7.33
C GLN A 47 -9.61 10.94 8.82
N GLY A 48 -9.71 12.23 9.13
CA GLY A 48 -9.63 12.73 10.50
C GLY A 48 -8.20 12.83 11.05
N LYS A 49 -7.18 12.48 10.25
CA LYS A 49 -5.76 12.70 10.57
C LYS A 49 -5.23 13.95 9.86
N THR A 50 -4.18 14.53 10.43
CA THR A 50 -3.51 15.67 9.79
C THR A 50 -2.69 15.18 8.60
N MET A 51 -3.05 15.62 7.40
CA MET A 51 -2.21 15.53 6.22
C MET A 51 -1.46 16.85 6.02
N TYR A 52 -0.21 16.75 5.61
CA TYR A 52 0.60 17.90 5.26
C TYR A 52 0.87 17.90 3.76
N ALA A 53 1.20 19.06 3.22
CA ALA A 53 1.64 19.19 1.84
C ALA A 53 3.16 19.45 1.80
N ASP A 54 3.83 18.94 0.79
CA ASP A 54 5.23 19.29 0.53
C ASP A 54 5.37 20.70 -0.08
N ALA A 55 6.60 21.07 -0.46
CA ALA A 55 6.87 22.35 -1.09
C ALA A 55 6.21 22.54 -2.48
N ALA A 56 5.71 21.46 -3.09
CA ALA A 56 4.99 21.46 -4.36
C ALA A 56 3.46 21.29 -4.15
N ASP A 57 2.97 21.50 -2.92
CA ASP A 57 1.58 21.35 -2.51
C ASP A 57 1.03 19.91 -2.71
N GLN A 58 1.91 18.90 -2.75
CA GLN A 58 1.51 17.50 -2.86
C GLN A 58 1.19 16.92 -1.47
N PRO A 59 0.06 16.22 -1.31
CA PRO A 59 -0.27 15.56 -0.05
C PRO A 59 0.79 14.51 0.33
N ILE A 60 1.38 14.67 1.51
CA ILE A 60 2.34 13.74 2.09
C ILE A 60 1.67 12.93 3.19
N ILE A 61 1.91 11.62 3.16
CA ILE A 61 1.59 10.70 4.24
C ILE A 61 2.86 10.43 5.02
N TYR A 62 2.81 10.64 6.34
CA TYR A 62 3.95 10.36 7.18
C TYR A 62 4.26 8.87 7.27
N ALA A 63 5.55 8.56 7.38
CA ALA A 63 6.06 7.21 7.49
C ALA A 63 5.36 6.40 8.59
N HIS A 64 5.09 7.04 9.73
CA HIS A 64 4.45 6.41 10.87
C HIS A 64 2.99 6.01 10.58
N ASP A 65 2.23 6.88 9.88
CA ASP A 65 0.86 6.60 9.48
C ASP A 65 0.82 5.51 8.40
N LEU A 66 1.74 5.58 7.44
CA LEU A 66 1.83 4.58 6.38
C LEU A 66 2.20 3.20 6.93
N ALA A 67 3.10 3.13 7.92
CA ALA A 67 3.42 1.91 8.64
C ALA A 67 2.23 1.42 9.49
N ALA A 68 1.50 2.31 10.16
CA ALA A 68 0.32 1.94 10.93
C ALA A 68 -0.81 1.37 10.02
N TRP A 69 -1.02 1.97 8.84
CA TRP A 69 -1.92 1.45 7.83
C TRP A 69 -1.47 0.07 7.35
N ALA A 70 -0.19 -0.10 6.98
CA ALA A 70 0.34 -1.38 6.52
C ALA A 70 0.21 -2.47 7.59
N TYR A 71 0.40 -2.12 8.87
CA TYR A 71 0.18 -3.01 10.00
C TYR A 71 -1.29 -3.44 10.09
N GLN A 72 -2.22 -2.48 9.99
CA GLN A 72 -3.66 -2.77 10.01
C GLN A 72 -4.04 -3.73 8.87
N VAL A 73 -3.52 -3.51 7.66
CA VAL A 73 -3.77 -4.38 6.50
C VAL A 73 -3.20 -5.78 6.70
N ILE A 74 -1.97 -5.93 7.23
CA ILE A 74 -1.35 -7.26 7.39
C ILE A 74 -1.98 -8.05 8.53
N TYR A 75 -2.23 -7.41 9.67
CA TYR A 75 -2.47 -8.11 10.94
C TYR A 75 -3.88 -7.97 11.51
N VAL A 76 -4.64 -6.95 11.12
CA VAL A 76 -5.94 -6.64 11.74
C VAL A 76 -7.09 -6.90 10.78
N SER A 77 -7.10 -6.18 9.65
CA SER A 77 -8.20 -6.19 8.69
C SER A 77 -7.99 -7.22 7.57
N GLY A 78 -6.74 -7.60 7.30
CA GLY A 78 -6.37 -8.35 6.09
C GLY A 78 -6.34 -7.43 4.87
N LEU A 79 -5.74 -7.89 3.77
CA LEU A 79 -5.91 -7.26 2.45
C LEU A 79 -7.41 -7.13 2.19
N GLU A 80 -7.93 -5.90 2.23
CA GLU A 80 -9.36 -5.64 2.13
C GLU A 80 -9.93 -6.31 0.88
N TYR A 81 -10.94 -7.13 1.10
CA TYR A 81 -11.58 -7.93 0.06
C TYR A 81 -12.65 -7.08 -0.64
N PRO A 82 -12.81 -7.18 -1.97
CA PRO A 82 -12.00 -7.95 -2.91
C PRO A 82 -11.02 -7.05 -3.66
N LEU A 83 -9.74 -7.04 -3.26
CA LEU A 83 -8.68 -6.66 -4.20
C LEU A 83 -8.66 -7.68 -5.35
N PRO A 84 -8.94 -7.27 -6.60
CA PRO A 84 -8.89 -8.17 -7.74
C PRO A 84 -7.42 -8.52 -8.00
N LEU A 85 -6.93 -9.63 -7.45
CA LEU A 85 -5.53 -10.07 -7.62
C LEU A 85 -5.14 -10.20 -9.10
N ALA A 86 -6.11 -10.42 -9.98
CA ALA A 86 -5.92 -10.42 -11.42
C ALA A 86 -5.55 -9.04 -12.02
N ALA A 87 -5.89 -7.94 -11.34
CA ALA A 87 -5.60 -6.57 -11.78
C ALA A 87 -4.40 -5.94 -11.06
N VAL A 88 -3.71 -6.70 -10.20
CA VAL A 88 -2.52 -6.20 -9.49
C VAL A 88 -1.35 -6.12 -10.46
N ASP A 89 -0.86 -4.90 -10.68
CA ASP A 89 0.39 -4.65 -11.38
C ASP A 89 1.58 -4.91 -10.42
N VAL A 90 2.24 -6.06 -10.62
CA VAL A 90 3.39 -6.49 -9.83
C VAL A 90 4.59 -5.55 -10.02
N ASP A 91 4.80 -5.02 -11.23
CA ASP A 91 5.95 -4.16 -11.54
C ASP A 91 5.76 -2.75 -10.97
N CYS A 92 4.51 -2.27 -10.88
CA CYS A 92 4.18 -1.07 -10.12
C CYS A 92 4.57 -1.22 -8.65
N LEU A 93 4.22 -2.33 -8.00
CA LEU A 93 4.57 -2.58 -6.60
C LEU A 93 6.08 -2.67 -6.37
N ARG A 94 6.82 -3.26 -7.31
CA ARG A 94 8.29 -3.35 -7.21
C ARG A 94 8.94 -1.98 -7.30
N ARG A 95 8.56 -1.17 -8.29
CA ARG A 95 9.04 0.21 -8.43
C ARG A 95 8.72 1.06 -7.20
N ALA A 96 7.55 0.88 -6.61
CA ALA A 96 7.16 1.60 -5.39
C ALA A 96 8.03 1.27 -4.16
N MET A 97 8.76 0.14 -4.17
CA MET A 97 9.74 -0.21 -3.14
C MET A 97 11.18 0.26 -3.45
N GLU A 98 11.45 0.66 -4.69
CA GLU A 98 12.77 1.11 -5.15
C GLU A 98 13.02 2.62 -4.92
N GLY A 99 11.96 3.39 -4.62
CA GLY A 99 12.00 4.82 -4.27
C GLY A 99 12.16 5.09 -2.77
#